data_AF-A0A931EET9-F1
#
_entry.id   AF-A0A931EET9-F1
#
_cell.length_a   1.000
_cell.length_b   1.000
_cell.length_c   1.000
_cell.angle_alpha   90.00
_cell.angle_beta   90.00
_cell.angle_gamma   90.00
#
_symmetry.space_group_name_H-M   'P 1'
#
loop_
_entity.id
_entity.type
_entity.pdbx_description
1 polymer ?
#
loop_
_entity_poly.entity_id
_entity_poly.type
_entity_poly.pdbx_seq_one_letter_code
_entity_poly.pdbx_strand_id
1 'polypeptide(L)'
;MRMTAAGAVSWVRIGVGLLLAVAPGMFVRRFVQDEASGSLILFTRTVGVRDLALGLGSLAAVRSESTDDVRRWVRAGLISDSLDLVAGLASSRLAGRRGVAIATATVLPVIALDALALRQVADSAD
;
A
#
# COMPACT_ATOMS: atom_id res chain seq x y z
N MET A 1 6.04 -15.90 -17.32
CA MET A 1 6.51 -15.16 -16.13
C MET A 1 5.76 -15.69 -14.91
N ARG A 2 6.43 -16.36 -13.96
CA ARG A 2 5.82 -16.67 -12.67
C ARG A 2 5.75 -15.35 -11.88
N MET A 3 4.55 -14.92 -11.52
CA MET A 3 4.36 -13.69 -10.75
C MET A 3 4.81 -13.94 -9.31
N THR A 4 5.91 -13.31 -8.89
CA THR A 4 6.37 -13.36 -7.50
C THR A 4 5.43 -12.55 -6.60
N ALA A 5 5.41 -12.84 -5.29
CA ALA A 5 4.60 -12.07 -4.34
C ALA A 5 4.94 -10.56 -4.39
N ALA A 6 6.23 -10.23 -4.45
CA ALA A 6 6.72 -8.86 -4.63
C ALA A 6 6.20 -8.23 -5.94
N GLY A 7 6.22 -8.96 -7.05
CA GLY A 7 5.70 -8.48 -8.33
C GLY A 7 4.18 -8.23 -8.29
N ALA A 8 3.42 -9.12 -7.65
CA ALA A 8 1.97 -8.96 -7.50
C ALA A 8 1.63 -7.72 -6.64
N VAL A 9 2.28 -7.55 -5.50
CA VAL A 9 2.10 -6.38 -4.63
C VAL A 9 2.48 -5.09 -5.35
N SER A 10 3.58 -5.10 -6.11
CA SER A 10 4.01 -3.93 -6.90
C SER A 10 2.93 -3.46 -7.87
N TRP A 11 2.32 -4.38 -8.61
CA TRP A 11 1.24 -4.05 -9.55
C TRP A 11 -0.03 -3.54 -8.85
N VAL A 12 -0.40 -4.13 -7.72
CA VAL A 12 -1.52 -3.64 -6.92
C VAL A 12 -1.27 -2.22 -6.43
N ARG A 13 -0.09 -1.94 -5.88
CA ARG A 13 0.32 -0.59 -5.44
C ARG A 13 0.32 0.42 -6.58
N ILE A 14 0.79 0.05 -7.77
CA ILE A 14 0.73 0.91 -8.96
C ILE A 14 -0.71 1.21 -9.34
N GLY A 15 -1.57 0.18 -9.45
CA GLY A 15 -2.95 0.35 -9.89
C GLY A 15 -3.77 1.20 -8.91
N VAL A 16 -3.70 0.86 -7.61
CA VAL A 16 -4.37 1.63 -6.55
C VAL A 16 -3.78 3.03 -6.45
N GLY A 17 -2.45 3.14 -6.42
CA GLY A 17 -1.76 4.43 -6.34
C GLY A 17 -2.15 5.37 -7.48
N LEU A 18 -2.18 4.86 -8.71
CA LEU A 18 -2.60 5.62 -9.89
C LEU A 18 -4.07 6.07 -9.79
N LEU A 19 -4.98 5.17 -9.40
CA LEU A 19 -6.39 5.50 -9.21
C LEU A 19 -6.56 6.62 -8.17
N LEU A 20 -5.91 6.49 -7.02
CA LEU A 20 -6.01 7.47 -5.93
C LEU A 20 -5.34 8.79 -6.29
N ALA A 21 -4.23 8.78 -7.02
CA ALA A 21 -3.52 9.99 -7.44
C ALA A 21 -4.31 10.77 -8.50
N VAL A 22 -4.80 10.10 -9.54
CA VAL A 22 -5.44 10.74 -10.70
C VAL A 22 -6.92 11.02 -10.42
N ALA A 23 -7.64 10.06 -9.86
CA ALA A 23 -9.08 10.12 -9.65
C ALA A 23 -9.49 9.92 -8.17
N PRO A 24 -8.94 10.71 -7.22
CA PRO A 24 -9.26 10.58 -5.79
C PRO A 24 -10.75 10.75 -5.49
N GLY A 25 -11.43 11.65 -6.22
CA GLY A 25 -12.86 11.90 -6.05
C GLY A 25 -13.75 10.71 -6.41
N MET A 26 -13.34 9.90 -7.39
CA MET A 26 -14.05 8.66 -7.73
C MET A 26 -13.98 7.66 -6.59
N PHE A 27 -12.78 7.49 -6.01
CA PHE A 27 -12.57 6.60 -4.87
C PHE A 27 -13.36 7.07 -3.64
N VAL A 28 -13.20 8.34 -3.26
CA VAL A 28 -13.88 8.90 -2.08
C VAL A 28 -15.39 8.78 -2.22
N ARG A 29 -15.97 9.17 -3.36
CA ARG A 29 -17.44 9.03 -3.58
C ARG A 29 -17.95 7.60 -3.51
N ARG A 30 -17.11 6.62 -3.86
CA ARG A 30 -17.52 5.22 -3.94
C ARG A 30 -17.38 4.46 -2.62
N PHE A 31 -16.43 4.87 -1.78
CA PHE A 31 -16.01 4.13 -0.59
C PHE A 31 -16.12 4.91 0.72
N VAL A 32 -16.26 6.24 0.66
CA VAL A 32 -16.47 7.09 1.84
C VAL A 32 -17.93 7.54 1.84
N GLN A 33 -18.61 7.35 2.97
CA GLN A 33 -20.04 7.68 3.11
C GLN A 33 -20.30 9.17 3.35
N ASP A 34 -19.27 9.93 3.76
CA ASP A 34 -19.35 11.37 4.01
C ASP A 34 -19.07 12.22 2.76
N GLU A 35 -19.50 13.49 2.80
CA GLU A 35 -19.16 14.47 1.77
C GLU A 35 -17.64 14.58 1.59
N ALA A 36 -17.20 14.53 0.33
CA ALA A 36 -15.81 14.62 -0.03
C ALA A 36 -15.25 16.03 0.24
N SER A 37 -14.70 16.25 1.43
CA SER A 37 -14.00 17.49 1.74
C SER A 37 -12.74 17.64 0.87
N GLY A 38 -12.36 18.87 0.55
CA GLY A 38 -11.12 19.15 -0.21
C GLY A 38 -9.87 18.55 0.46
N SER A 39 -9.82 18.57 1.79
CA SER A 39 -8.73 17.96 2.57
C SER A 39 -8.69 16.43 2.43
N LEU A 40 -9.84 15.76 2.41
CA LEU A 40 -9.91 14.32 2.20
C LEU A 40 -9.46 13.96 0.77
N ILE A 41 -9.88 14.72 -0.24
CA ILE A 41 -9.43 14.53 -1.62
C ILE A 41 -7.91 14.69 -1.75
N LEU A 42 -7.35 15.72 -1.14
CA LEU A 42 -5.90 15.95 -1.14
C LEU A 42 -5.17 14.82 -0.41
N PHE A 43 -5.66 14.40 0.75
CA PHE A 43 -5.10 13.28 1.51
C PHE A 43 -5.09 11.98 0.68
N THR A 44 -6.23 11.62 0.07
CA THR A 44 -6.34 10.45 -0.81
C THR A 44 -5.36 10.52 -1.98
N ARG A 45 -5.20 11.70 -2.60
CA ARG A 45 -4.23 11.90 -3.69
C ARG A 45 -2.79 11.68 -3.21
N THR A 46 -2.43 12.21 -2.05
CA THR A 46 -1.08 12.05 -1.48
C THR A 46 -0.77 10.58 -1.16
N VAL A 47 -1.73 9.86 -0.58
CA VAL A 47 -1.63 8.40 -0.39
C VAL A 47 -1.40 7.70 -1.72
N GLY A 48 -2.18 8.06 -2.76
CA GLY A 48 -2.02 7.51 -4.10
C GLY A 48 -0.64 7.74 -4.73
N VAL A 49 -0.11 8.96 -4.63
CA VAL A 49 1.23 9.30 -5.16
C VAL A 49 2.31 8.48 -4.46
N ARG A 50 2.23 8.32 -3.14
CA ARG A 50 3.17 7.51 -2.36
C ARG A 50 3.10 6.04 -2.78
N ASP A 51 1.91 5.47 -2.87
CA ASP A 51 1.71 4.07 -3.24
C ASP A 51 2.19 3.79 -4.67
N LEU A 52 1.98 4.74 -5.58
CA LEU A 52 2.50 4.68 -6.94
C LEU A 52 4.04 4.68 -6.94
N ALA A 53 4.67 5.57 -6.16
CA ALA A 53 6.14 5.62 -6.06
C ALA A 53 6.73 4.33 -5.48
N LEU A 54 6.14 3.80 -4.41
CA LEU A 54 6.55 2.53 -3.79
C LEU A 54 6.34 1.35 -4.75
N GLY A 55 5.21 1.30 -5.45
CA GLY A 55 4.90 0.24 -6.42
C GLY A 55 5.84 0.26 -7.64
N LEU A 56 6.14 1.45 -8.17
CA LEU A 56 7.08 1.60 -9.28
C LEU A 56 8.51 1.23 -8.87
N GLY A 57 8.95 1.64 -7.67
CA GLY A 57 10.25 1.26 -7.12
C GLY A 57 10.40 -0.24 -6.92
N SER A 58 9.39 -0.89 -6.32
CA SER A 58 9.36 -2.35 -6.17
C SER A 58 9.34 -3.08 -7.52
N LEU A 59 8.58 -2.59 -8.50
CA LEU A 59 8.55 -3.17 -9.84
C LEU A 59 9.89 -3.03 -10.56
N ALA A 60 10.55 -1.87 -10.44
CA ALA A 60 11.88 -1.65 -11.00
C ALA A 60 12.91 -2.60 -10.37
N ALA A 61 12.85 -2.80 -9.05
CA ALA A 61 13.72 -3.74 -8.34
C ALA A 61 13.48 -5.20 -8.73
N VAL A 62 12.22 -5.62 -8.90
CA VAL A 62 11.90 -6.96 -9.39
C VAL A 62 12.43 -7.17 -10.81
N ARG A 63 12.41 -6.14 -11.65
CA ARG A 63 12.93 -6.20 -13.03
C ARG A 63 14.45 -6.12 -13.14
N SER A 64 15.14 -5.55 -12.15
CA SER A 64 16.60 -5.54 -12.12
C SER A 64 17.20 -6.85 -11.62
N GLU A 65 16.36 -7.79 -11.15
CA GLU A 65 16.76 -9.08 -10.56
C GLU A 65 17.73 -8.92 -9.35
N SER A 66 17.78 -7.72 -8.76
CA SER A 66 18.58 -7.40 -7.58
C SER A 66 17.81 -7.73 -6.31
N THR A 67 18.18 -8.83 -5.67
CA THR A 67 17.59 -9.30 -4.41
C THR A 67 17.63 -8.24 -3.31
N ASP A 68 18.71 -7.46 -3.23
CA ASP A 68 18.86 -6.38 -2.25
C ASP A 68 17.94 -5.19 -2.52
N ASP A 69 17.75 -4.81 -3.79
CA ASP A 69 16.81 -3.76 -4.16
C ASP A 69 15.38 -4.19 -3.90
N VAL A 70 15.03 -5.45 -4.22
CA VAL A 70 13.71 -6.01 -3.92
C VAL A 70 13.45 -5.96 -2.42
N ARG A 71 14.41 -6.42 -1.60
CA ARG A 71 14.33 -6.36 -0.14
C ARG A 71 14.15 -4.93 0.37
N ARG A 72 14.88 -3.96 -0.19
CA ARG A 72 14.82 -2.54 0.20
C ARG A 72 13.45 -1.94 -0.08
N TRP A 73 12.91 -2.15 -1.27
CA TRP A 73 11.62 -1.59 -1.68
C TRP A 73 10.42 -2.27 -0.99
N VAL A 74 10.46 -3.59 -0.82
CA VAL A 74 9.44 -4.30 -0.03
C VAL A 74 9.46 -3.86 1.43
N ARG A 75 10.64 -3.66 2.04
CA ARG A 75 10.73 -3.08 3.40
C ARG A 75 10.16 -1.67 3.48
N ALA A 76 10.43 -0.82 2.49
CA ALA A 76 9.87 0.53 2.45
C ALA A 76 8.34 0.50 2.37
N GLY A 77 7.78 -0.38 1.55
CA GLY A 77 6.34 -0.63 1.48
C GLY A 77 5.75 -1.10 2.81
N LEU A 78 6.36 -2.12 3.42
CA LEU A 78 5.93 -2.67 4.71
C LEU A 78 5.92 -1.59 5.81
N ILE A 79 6.97 -0.78 5.89
CA ILE A 79 7.06 0.32 6.86
C ILE A 79 5.94 1.33 6.61
N SER A 80 5.71 1.74 5.37
CA SER A 80 4.66 2.68 5.01
C SER A 80 3.28 2.18 5.45
N ASP A 81 2.93 0.95 5.10
CA ASP A 81 1.61 0.37 5.39
C ASP A 81 1.41 0.16 6.90
N SER A 82 2.50 -0.20 7.61
CA SER A 82 2.48 -0.33 9.07
C SER A 82 2.23 1.02 9.75
N LEU A 83 2.85 2.09 9.25
CA LEU A 83 2.64 3.44 9.75
C LEU A 83 1.20 3.92 9.49
N ASP A 84 0.63 3.61 8.33
CA ASP A 84 -0.77 3.93 8.03
C ASP A 84 -1.73 3.18 8.97
N LEU A 85 -1.46 1.90 9.23
CA LEU A 85 -2.26 1.13 10.19
C LEU A 85 -2.19 1.74 11.59
N VAL A 86 -1.00 2.10 12.06
CA VAL A 86 -0.82 2.77 13.37
C VAL A 86 -1.55 4.11 13.41
N ALA A 87 -1.44 4.92 12.35
CA ALA A 87 -2.13 6.20 12.26
C ALA A 87 -3.66 6.03 12.27
N GLY A 88 -4.19 5.03 11.55
CA GLY A 88 -5.60 4.67 11.55
C GLY A 88 -6.11 4.22 12.92
N LEU A 89 -5.35 3.37 13.62
CA LEU A 89 -5.66 2.92 14.99
C LEU A 89 -5.61 4.08 16.00
N ALA A 90 -4.60 4.94 15.91
CA ALA A 90 -4.50 6.15 16.73
C ALA A 90 -5.68 7.11 16.51
N SER A 91 -6.24 7.11 15.30
CA SER A 91 -7.41 7.88 14.90
C SER A 91 -8.75 7.16 15.14
N SER A 92 -8.76 6.07 15.91
CA SER A 92 -9.94 5.22 16.12
C SER A 92 -11.17 5.94 16.68
N ARG A 93 -10.98 7.02 17.45
CA ARG A 93 -12.07 7.86 17.97
C ARG A 93 -12.77 8.66 16.86
N LEU A 94 -12.07 8.96 15.77
CA LEU A 94 -12.61 9.69 14.61
C LEU A 94 -13.33 8.76 13.64
N ALA A 95 -12.78 7.56 13.42
CA ALA A 95 -13.33 6.59 12.46
C ALA A 95 -14.42 5.66 13.04
N GLY A 96 -14.53 5.58 14.37
CA GLY A 96 -15.39 4.62 15.06
C GLY A 96 -14.93 3.17 14.87
N ARG A 97 -15.50 2.24 15.66
CA ARG A 97 -15.05 0.83 15.69
C ARG A 97 -15.21 0.13 14.34
N ARG A 98 -16.27 0.45 13.58
CA ARG A 98 -16.50 -0.12 12.23
C ARG A 98 -15.50 0.41 11.21
N GLY A 99 -15.22 1.71 11.20
CA GLY A 99 -14.24 2.31 10.29
C GLY A 99 -12.84 1.75 10.51
N VAL A 100 -12.44 1.58 11.78
CA VAL A 100 -11.16 0.95 12.15
C VAL A 100 -11.09 -0.51 11.71
N ALA A 101 -12.17 -1.28 11.87
CA ALA A 101 -12.20 -2.69 11.46
C ALA A 101 -12.03 -2.82 9.93
N ILE A 102 -12.73 -1.99 9.15
CA ILE A 102 -12.63 -1.99 7.69
C ILE A 102 -11.23 -1.56 7.22
N ALA A 103 -10.68 -0.49 7.80
CA ALA A 103 -9.33 -0.02 7.46
C ALA A 103 -8.28 -1.09 7.76
N THR A 104 -8.34 -1.69 8.95
CA THR A 104 -7.44 -2.77 9.38
C THR A 104 -7.55 -3.99 8.46
N ALA A 105 -8.77 -4.42 8.13
CA ALA A 105 -9.01 -5.55 7.23
C ALA A 105 -8.49 -5.32 5.81
N THR A 106 -8.42 -4.06 5.36
CA THR A 106 -7.91 -3.70 4.04
C THR A 106 -6.38 -3.73 3.99
N VAL A 107 -5.71 -3.26 5.04
CA VAL A 107 -4.24 -3.11 5.07
C VAL A 107 -3.52 -4.39 5.50
N LEU A 108 -4.09 -5.18 6.41
CA LEU A 108 -3.46 -6.41 6.94
C LEU A 108 -2.99 -7.40 5.86
N PRO A 109 -3.80 -7.71 4.82
CA PRO A 109 -3.36 -8.62 3.76
C PRO A 109 -2.12 -8.11 3.01
N VAL A 110 -1.99 -6.80 2.80
CA VAL A 110 -0.85 -6.20 2.11
C VAL A 110 0.42 -6.33 2.95
N ILE A 111 0.33 -6.00 4.25
CA ILE A 111 1.40 -6.21 5.23
C ILE A 111 1.85 -7.68 5.25
N ALA A 112 0.90 -8.61 5.24
CA ALA A 112 1.20 -10.04 5.24
C ALA A 112 1.92 -10.49 3.95
N LEU A 113 1.53 -9.95 2.80
CA LEU A 113 2.18 -10.23 1.52
C LEU A 113 3.60 -9.66 1.46
N ASP A 114 3.83 -8.45 1.98
CA ASP A 114 5.17 -7.86 2.05
C ASP A 114 6.07 -8.66 3.01
N ALA A 115 5.55 -9.10 4.16
CA ALA A 115 6.27 -9.97 5.07
C ALA A 115 6.61 -11.32 4.40
N LEU A 116 5.68 -11.92 3.66
CA LEU A 116 5.92 -13.16 2.92
C LEU A 116 6.97 -12.96 1.82
N ALA A 117 6.91 -11.86 1.08
CA ALA A 117 7.89 -11.52 0.06
C ALA A 117 9.29 -11.37 0.65
N LEU A 118 9.43 -10.74 1.83
CA LEU A 118 10.71 -10.63 2.52
C LEU A 118 11.25 -12.00 2.97
N ARG A 119 10.38 -12.90 3.42
CA ARG A 119 10.79 -14.27 3.79
C ARG A 119 11.29 -15.04 2.58
N GLN A 120 10.57 -15.03 1.46
CA GLN A 120 10.99 -15.68 0.21
C GLN A 120 12.34 -15.16 -0.29
N VAL A 121 12.56 -13.85 -0.19
CA VAL A 121 13.82 -13.20 -0.56
C VAL A 121 14.96 -13.58 0.39
N ALA A 122 14.69 -13.83 1.67
CA ALA A 122 15.69 -14.34 2.61
C ALA A 122 16.04 -15.80 2.32
N ASP A 123 15.03 -16.66 2.13
CA ASP A 123 15.20 -18.09 1.86
C ASP A 123 15.92 -18.37 0.52
N SER A 124 15.94 -17.41 -0.40
CA SER A 124 16.64 -17.53 -1.70
C SER A 124 18.09 -17.06 -1.67
N ALA A 125 18.55 -16.49 -0.54
CA ALA A 125 19.90 -15.97 -0.36
C ALA A 125 20.82 -16.91 0.44
N ASP A 126 20.24 -17.98 1.02
CA ASP A 126 20.93 -19.10 1.69
C ASP A 126 21.11 -20.28 0.70
#